data_AF-A0A2E5FS51-F1
#
_entry.id   AF-A0A2E5FS51-F1
#
_cell.length_a   1.000
_cell.length_b   1.000
_cell.length_c   1.000
_cell.angle_alpha   90.00
_cell.angle_beta   90.00
_cell.angle_gamma   90.00
#
_symmetry.space_group_name_H-M   'P 1'
#
loop_
_entity.id
_entity.type
_entity.pdbx_description
1 polymer ?
#
loop_
_entity_poly.entity_id
_entity_poly.type
_entity_poly.pdbx_seq_one_letter_code
_entity_poly.pdbx_strand_id
1 'polypeptide(L)'
;MRAMNSTGNREETLMKIKTPTLVLHGSADTLVDPSGGQRTAEVIPEARFVMIEGLGHDLPPGSWPKITNEIIKHVKNAENIS
;
A
#
# COMPACT_ATOMS: atom_id res chain seq x y z
N MET A 1 3.46 -14.25 -12.39
CA MET A 1 2.16 -13.55 -12.59
C MET A 1 0.90 -14.43 -12.51
N ARG A 2 0.92 -15.75 -12.77
CA ARG A 2 -0.33 -16.58 -12.76
C ARG A 2 -1.12 -16.59 -11.44
N ALA A 3 -0.46 -16.45 -10.29
CA ALA A 3 -1.10 -16.47 -8.97
C ALA A 3 -1.84 -15.17 -8.58
N MET A 4 -1.49 -14.02 -9.19
CA MET A 4 -2.19 -12.74 -8.91
C MET A 4 -3.52 -12.68 -9.65
N ASN A 5 -3.59 -13.22 -10.87
CA ASN A 5 -4.79 -13.20 -11.70
C ASN A 5 -5.82 -14.27 -11.31
N SER A 6 -5.46 -15.26 -10.48
CA SER A 6 -6.36 -16.36 -10.12
C SER A 6 -7.34 -16.03 -8.99
N THR A 7 -7.18 -14.89 -8.31
CA THR A 7 -7.91 -14.61 -7.06
C THR A 7 -9.07 -13.63 -7.21
N GLY A 8 -9.40 -13.21 -8.43
CA GLY A 8 -10.52 -12.33 -8.73
C GLY A 8 -10.46 -10.96 -8.04
N ASN A 9 -11.56 -10.22 -8.14
CA ASN A 9 -11.72 -8.91 -7.50
C ASN A 9 -11.91 -9.10 -5.98
N ARG A 10 -11.20 -8.30 -5.16
CA ARG A 10 -11.24 -8.35 -3.68
C ARG A 10 -11.86 -7.11 -3.04
N GLU A 11 -12.39 -6.17 -3.81
CA GLU A 11 -12.91 -4.90 -3.31
C GLU A 11 -13.95 -5.10 -2.20
N GLU A 12 -14.88 -6.05 -2.37
CA GLU A 12 -15.88 -6.38 -1.33
C GLU A 12 -15.28 -6.81 0.01
N THR A 13 -14.11 -7.44 -0.01
CA THR A 13 -13.40 -7.84 1.21
C THR A 13 -12.61 -6.68 1.79
N LEU A 14 -11.95 -5.89 0.92
CA LEU A 14 -11.19 -4.71 1.32
C LEU A 14 -12.07 -3.64 1.98
N MET A 15 -13.31 -3.43 1.49
CA MET A 15 -14.28 -2.52 2.10
C MET A 15 -14.66 -2.87 3.54
N LYS A 16 -14.45 -4.12 3.96
CA LYS A 16 -14.77 -4.61 5.31
C LYS A 16 -13.66 -4.34 6.32
N ILE A 17 -12.46 -3.92 5.89
CA ILE A 17 -11.36 -3.58 6.79
C ILE A 17 -11.76 -2.39 7.66
N LYS A 18 -11.52 -2.48 8.97
CA LYS A 18 -11.85 -1.47 9.99
C LYS A 18 -10.62 -0.91 10.71
N THR A 19 -9.46 -1.48 10.47
CA THR A 19 -8.21 -1.03 11.06
C THR A 19 -7.55 0.01 10.16
N PRO A 20 -6.90 1.05 10.73
CA PRO A 20 -6.08 1.97 9.94
C PRO A 20 -5.17 1.20 9.00
N THR A 21 -5.10 1.64 7.73
CA THR A 21 -4.34 0.93 6.70
C THR A 21 -3.40 1.89 5.97
N LEU A 22 -2.18 1.45 5.70
CA LEU A 22 -1.22 2.14 4.85
C LEU A 22 -0.97 1.32 3.58
N VAL A 23 -1.10 1.95 2.43
CA VAL A 23 -0.74 1.39 1.12
C VAL A 23 0.47 2.16 0.59
N LEU A 24 1.59 1.44 0.41
CA LEU A 24 2.82 1.97 -0.18
C LEU A 24 2.96 1.40 -1.60
N HIS A 25 3.25 2.25 -2.59
CA HIS A 25 3.48 1.81 -3.97
C HIS A 25 4.64 2.58 -4.60
N GLY A 26 5.44 1.91 -5.44
CA GLY A 26 6.56 2.54 -6.14
C GLY A 26 6.16 3.11 -7.50
N SER A 27 6.57 4.35 -7.83
CA SER A 27 6.19 4.98 -9.11
C SER A 27 6.81 4.30 -10.34
N ALA A 28 7.86 3.50 -10.15
CA ALA A 28 8.58 2.77 -11.18
C ALA A 28 8.33 1.26 -11.13
N ASP A 29 7.30 0.79 -10.40
CA ASP A 29 6.92 -0.62 -10.38
C ASP A 29 6.38 -1.04 -11.77
N THR A 30 7.12 -1.94 -12.43
CA THR A 30 6.76 -2.48 -13.75
C THR A 30 5.98 -3.79 -13.68
N LEU A 31 5.84 -4.38 -12.49
CA LEU A 31 5.14 -5.64 -12.26
C LEU A 31 3.69 -5.41 -11.82
N VAL A 32 3.45 -4.41 -10.98
CA VAL A 32 2.12 -4.01 -10.53
C VAL A 32 1.95 -2.52 -10.79
N ASP A 33 1.00 -2.20 -11.67
CA ASP A 33 0.70 -0.82 -12.03
C ASP A 33 0.31 0.01 -10.80
N PRO A 34 0.80 1.25 -10.65
CA PRO A 34 0.48 2.10 -9.50
C PRO A 34 -1.01 2.36 -9.29
N SER A 35 -1.83 2.28 -10.33
CA SER A 35 -3.29 2.36 -10.21
C SER A 35 -3.87 1.27 -9.29
N GLY A 36 -3.24 0.09 -9.21
CA GLY A 36 -3.66 -0.99 -8.31
C GLY A 36 -3.49 -0.61 -6.84
N GLY A 37 -2.37 0.03 -6.49
CA GLY A 37 -2.14 0.56 -5.16
C GLY A 37 -3.09 1.70 -4.81
N GLN A 38 -3.30 2.63 -5.74
CA GLN A 38 -4.26 3.72 -5.57
C GLN A 38 -5.67 3.20 -5.32
N ARG A 39 -6.15 2.28 -6.18
CA ARG A 39 -7.48 1.68 -6.06
C ARG A 39 -7.65 0.92 -4.76
N THR A 40 -6.62 0.20 -4.32
CA THR A 40 -6.63 -0.49 -3.01
C THR A 40 -6.87 0.50 -1.87
N ALA A 41 -6.20 1.64 -1.88
CA ALA A 41 -6.37 2.67 -0.86
C ALA A 41 -7.73 3.39 -0.94
N GLU A 42 -8.29 3.59 -2.14
CA GLU A 42 -9.63 4.17 -2.31
C GLU A 42 -10.73 3.28 -1.73
N VAL A 43 -10.56 1.96 -1.82
CA VAL A 43 -11.57 0.97 -1.44
C VAL A 43 -11.56 0.69 0.06
N ILE A 44 -10.41 0.78 0.71
CA ILE A 44 -10.28 0.53 2.15
C ILE A 44 -10.66 1.81 2.93
N PRO A 45 -11.64 1.75 3.85
CA PRO A 45 -11.98 2.89 4.69
C PRO A 45 -10.76 3.42 5.45
N GLU A 46 -10.57 4.74 5.44
CA GLU A 46 -9.49 5.46 6.14
C GLU A 46 -8.06 5.02 5.76
N ALA A 47 -7.90 4.34 4.63
CA ALA A 47 -6.58 4.00 4.14
C ALA A 47 -5.81 5.25 3.70
N ARG A 48 -4.51 5.24 3.98
CA ARG A 48 -3.56 6.21 3.46
C ARG A 48 -2.77 5.60 2.33
N PHE A 49 -2.69 6.32 1.21
CA PHE A 49 -1.82 5.98 0.09
C PHE A 49 -0.54 6.81 0.12
N VAL A 50 0.61 6.18 -0.15
CA VAL A 50 1.87 6.89 -0.39
C VAL A 50 2.56 6.30 -1.61
N MET A 51 2.76 7.15 -2.62
CA MET A 51 3.65 6.87 -3.74
C MET A 51 5.10 7.12 -3.33
N ILE A 52 5.98 6.17 -3.64
CA ILE A 52 7.42 6.29 -3.44
C ILE A 52 8.08 6.50 -4.81
N GLU A 53 8.53 7.72 -5.05
CA GLU A 53 9.12 8.11 -6.33
C GLU A 53 10.38 7.29 -6.65
N GLY A 54 10.46 6.76 -7.86
CA GLY A 54 11.59 5.98 -8.37
C GLY A 54 11.70 4.55 -7.81
N LEU A 55 10.81 4.12 -6.91
CA LEU A 55 10.81 2.76 -6.38
C LEU A 55 10.17 1.80 -7.39
N GLY A 56 10.85 0.69 -7.68
CA GLY A 56 10.33 -0.42 -8.48
C GLY A 56 9.51 -1.41 -7.66
N HIS A 57 9.40 -2.65 -8.15
CA HIS A 57 8.69 -3.73 -7.44
C HIS A 57 9.45 -4.25 -6.20
N ASP A 58 10.78 -4.20 -6.24
CA ASP A 58 11.64 -4.67 -5.14
C ASP A 58 11.90 -3.58 -4.10
N LEU A 59 12.48 -3.98 -2.97
CA LEU A 59 12.81 -3.09 -1.84
C LEU A 59 14.33 -2.98 -1.67
N PRO A 60 15.04 -2.22 -2.52
CA PRO A 60 16.49 -2.06 -2.39
C PRO A 60 16.86 -1.30 -1.11
N PRO A 61 18.05 -1.52 -0.51
CA PRO A 61 18.45 -0.88 0.75
C PRO A 61 18.29 0.64 0.79
N GLY A 62 18.47 1.32 -0.35
CA GLY A 62 18.28 2.77 -0.46
C GLY A 62 16.84 3.25 -0.22
N SER A 63 15.83 2.41 -0.44
CA SER A 63 14.42 2.77 -0.21
C SER A 63 13.96 2.54 1.23
N TRP A 64 14.68 1.72 2.00
CA TRP A 64 14.29 1.32 3.35
C TRP A 64 14.07 2.50 4.30
N PRO A 65 14.91 3.56 4.32
CA PRO A 65 14.66 4.70 5.20
C PRO A 65 13.31 5.37 4.92
N LYS A 66 12.92 5.51 3.66
CA LYS A 66 11.62 6.12 3.30
C LYS A 66 10.46 5.22 3.71
N ILE A 67 10.54 3.93 3.41
CA ILE A 67 9.51 2.93 3.74
C ILE A 67 9.30 2.85 5.25
N THR A 68 10.38 2.65 6.01
CA THR A 68 10.33 2.52 7.47
C THR A 68 9.79 3.79 8.13
N ASN A 69 10.16 4.97 7.63
CA ASN A 69 9.60 6.22 8.13
C ASN A 69 8.08 6.33 7.93
N GLU A 70 7.54 5.91 6.77
CA GLU A 70 6.09 5.92 6.55
C GLU A 70 5.37 4.87 7.41
N ILE A 71 5.98 3.70 7.62
CA ILE A 71 5.47 2.68 8.56
C ILE A 71 5.41 3.23 9.98
N ILE A 72 6.49 3.84 10.48
CA ILE A 72 6.55 4.41 11.83
C ILE A 72 5.49 5.50 12.01
N LYS A 73 5.31 6.39 11.02
CA LYS A 73 4.24 7.40 11.05
C LYS A 73 2.85 6.75 11.12
N HIS A 74 2.63 5.71 10.32
CA HIS A 74 1.36 5.00 10.31
C HIS A 74 1.05 4.34 11.66
N VAL A 75 2.02 3.66 12.26
CA VAL A 75 1.87 3.04 13.59
C VAL A 75 1.52 4.09 14.63
N LYS A 76 2.28 5.19 14.71
CA LYS A 76 2.00 6.28 15.65
C LYS A 76 0.60 6.87 15.46
N ASN A 77 0.18 7.06 14.21
CA ASN A 77 -1.16 7.57 13.94
C ASN A 77 -2.25 6.59 14.35
N ALA A 78 -2.05 5.29 14.09
CA ALA A 78 -3.00 4.25 14.48
C ALA A 78 -3.13 4.12 16.01
N GLU A 79 -2.03 4.26 16.76
CA GLU A 79 -2.04 4.27 18.22
C GLU A 79 -2.80 5.47 18.81
N ASN A 80 -2.74 6.63 18.14
CA ASN A 80 -3.43 7.85 18.59
C ASN A 80 -4.94 7.89 18.27
N ILE A 81 -5.47 6.92 17.52
CA ILE A 81 -6.90 6.80 17.19
C ILE A 81 -7.62 5.91 18.22
N SER A 82 -6.89 5.33 19.18
CA SER A 82 -7.40 4.50 20.28
C SER A 82 -8.11 5.30 21.38
#